data_AF-A0A966JVA0-F1
#
_entry.id   AF-A0A966JVA0-F1
#
_cell.length_a   1.000
_cell.length_b   1.000
_cell.length_c   1.000
_cell.angle_alpha   90.00
_cell.angle_beta   90.00
_cell.angle_gamma   90.00
#
_symmetry.space_group_name_H-M   'P 1'
#
loop_
_entity.id
_entity.type
_entity.pdbx_description
1 polymer ?
#
loop_
_entity_poly.entity_id
_entity_poly.type
_entity_poly.pdbx_seq_one_letter_code
_entity_poly.pdbx_strand_id
1 'polypeptide(L)'
;FGRDIFGYLADLKPAAGGELQLSDAIGAAARKGAVNGVLVNCSRHDTGTPLGMLTASVDAALRRKDASQALRTWLERRLSS
;
A
#
# COMPACT_ATOMS: atom_id res chain seq x y z
N PHE A 1 10.83 7.64 -9.80
CA PHE A 1 10.54 8.79 -10.67
C PHE A 1 11.84 9.47 -11.03
N GLY A 2 11.95 10.02 -12.25
CA GLY A 2 13.07 10.89 -12.62
C GLY A 2 12.93 12.28 -12.01
N ARG A 3 13.93 13.16 -12.22
CA ARG A 3 13.91 14.56 -11.76
C ARG A 3 12.85 15.41 -12.46
N ASP A 4 12.37 14.96 -13.62
CA ASP A 4 11.29 15.59 -14.38
C ASP A 4 9.97 15.68 -13.59
N ILE A 5 9.75 14.80 -12.61
CA ILE A 5 8.56 14.82 -11.74
C ILE A 5 8.36 16.16 -11.01
N PHE A 6 9.44 16.86 -10.67
CA PHE A 6 9.37 18.16 -10.00
C PHE A 6 8.76 19.25 -10.89
N GLY A 7 8.97 19.17 -12.21
CA GLY A 7 8.32 20.06 -13.16
C GLY A 7 6.80 19.87 -13.14
N TYR A 8 6.35 18.61 -13.19
CA TYR A 8 4.92 18.31 -13.09
C TYR A 8 4.32 18.74 -11.76
N LEU A 9 5.04 18.57 -10.64
CA LEU A 9 4.59 19.02 -9.32
C LEU A 9 4.47 20.55 -9.23
N ALA A 10 5.40 21.29 -9.83
CA ALA A 10 5.38 22.76 -9.83
C ALA A 10 4.19 23.34 -10.60
N ASP A 11 3.68 22.60 -11.59
CA ASP A 11 2.53 23.00 -12.42
C ASP A 11 1.17 22.66 -11.79
N LEU A 12 1.14 21.90 -10.69
CA LEU A 12 -0.11 21.48 -10.05
C LEU A 12 -0.77 22.63 -9.30
N LYS A 13 -2.11 22.64 -9.35
CA LYS A 13 -2.92 23.40 -8.40
C LYS A 13 -3.15 22.55 -7.14
N PRO A 14 -3.05 23.13 -5.93
CA PRO A 14 -3.38 22.41 -4.70
C PRO A 14 -4.81 21.85 -4.72
N ALA A 15 -4.98 20.66 -4.14
CA ALA A 15 -6.30 20.08 -3.91
C ALA A 15 -7.09 20.87 -2.86
N ALA A 16 -8.35 20.49 -2.59
CA ALA A 16 -9.22 21.16 -1.62
C ALA A 16 -8.64 21.25 -0.19
N GLY A 17 -7.61 20.47 0.14
CA GLY A 17 -6.86 20.52 1.41
C GLY A 17 -5.51 21.26 1.36
N GLY A 18 -5.16 21.92 0.24
CA GLY A 18 -3.88 22.61 0.07
C GLY A 18 -2.71 21.69 -0.30
N GLU A 19 -2.92 20.38 -0.34
CA GLU A 19 -1.89 19.42 -0.72
C GLU A 19 -1.67 19.36 -2.24
N LEU A 20 -0.41 19.26 -2.65
CA LEU A 20 -0.03 18.87 -4.00
C LEU A 20 0.03 17.34 -4.06
N GLN A 21 -0.85 16.73 -4.84
CA GLN A 21 -0.94 15.27 -4.94
C GLN A 21 0.09 14.73 -5.92
N LEU A 22 0.98 13.86 -5.45
CA LEU A 22 1.94 13.17 -6.33
C LEU A 22 1.22 12.36 -7.43
N SER A 23 0.05 11.80 -7.12
CA SER A 23 -0.80 11.06 -8.09
C SER A 23 -1.17 11.91 -9.31
N ASP A 24 -1.44 13.21 -9.12
CA ASP A 24 -1.78 14.11 -10.22
C ASP A 24 -0.58 14.40 -11.10
N ALA A 25 0.60 14.59 -10.49
CA ALA A 25 1.86 14.76 -11.22
C ALA A 25 2.23 13.50 -12.01
N ILE A 26 2.06 12.31 -11.42
CA ILE A 26 2.23 11.02 -12.11
C ILE A 26 1.25 10.91 -13.28
N GLY A 27 -0.02 11.28 -13.08
CA GLY A 27 -1.03 11.29 -14.14
C GLY A 27 -0.68 12.24 -15.29
N ALA A 28 -0.15 13.42 -14.98
CA ALA A 28 0.33 14.38 -15.98
C ALA A 28 1.54 13.86 -16.76
N ALA A 29 2.50 13.22 -16.09
CA ALA A 29 3.64 12.58 -16.72
C ALA A 29 3.21 11.37 -17.59
N ALA A 30 2.27 10.56 -17.11
CA ALA A 30 1.74 9.40 -17.82
C ALA A 30 1.05 9.81 -19.13
N ARG A 31 0.28 10.91 -19.14
CA ARG A 31 -0.33 11.46 -20.36
C ARG A 31 0.70 11.89 -21.42
N LYS A 32 1.95 12.15 -21.04
CA LYS A 32 3.06 12.44 -21.95
C LYS A 32 3.91 11.20 -22.30
N GLY A 33 3.49 10.00 -21.89
CA GLY A 33 4.21 8.76 -22.15
C GLY A 33 5.46 8.55 -21.29
N ALA A 34 5.63 9.32 -20.21
CA ALA A 34 6.83 9.28 -19.35
C ALA A 34 6.72 8.30 -18.17
N VAL A 35 5.69 7.44 -18.14
CA VAL A 35 5.43 6.52 -17.03
C VAL A 35 5.11 5.12 -17.56
N ASN A 36 5.80 4.11 -17.02
CA ASN A 36 5.48 2.70 -17.25
C ASN A 36 4.77 2.13 -16.02
N GLY A 37 3.63 1.47 -16.23
CA GLY A 37 2.95 0.69 -15.21
C GLY A 37 3.42 -0.76 -15.23
N VAL A 38 3.61 -1.36 -14.05
CA VAL A 38 3.95 -2.79 -13.92
C VAL A 38 2.89 -3.47 -13.08
N LEU A 39 2.30 -4.54 -13.60
CA LEU A 39 1.42 -5.41 -12.83
C LEU A 39 2.28 -6.33 -11.97
N VAL A 40 2.12 -6.23 -10.65
CA VAL A 40 2.85 -7.05 -9.69
C VAL A 40 1.87 -8.05 -9.08
N ASN A 41 2.20 -9.34 -9.16
CA ASN A 41 1.50 -10.36 -8.41
C ASN A 41 2.13 -10.49 -7.02
N CYS A 42 1.60 -9.77 -6.04
CA CYS A 42 2.07 -9.84 -4.66
C CYS A 42 0.91 -9.79 -3.66
N SER A 43 1.14 -10.34 -2.47
CA SER A 43 0.26 -10.11 -1.33
C SER A 43 0.44 -8.66 -0.86
N ARG A 44 -0.64 -7.88 -0.92
CA ARG A 44 -0.66 -6.48 -0.45
C ARG A 44 -1.32 -6.42 0.93
N HIS A 45 -0.64 -5.73 1.85
CA HIS A 45 -1.19 -5.37 3.15
C HIS A 45 -1.42 -3.86 3.20
N ASP A 46 -2.66 -3.43 3.42
CA ASP A 46 -2.98 -2.01 3.65
C ASP A 46 -3.01 -1.71 5.15
N THR A 47 -1.85 -1.36 5.71
CA THR A 47 -1.71 -1.04 7.14
C THR A 47 -2.27 0.34 7.50
N GLY A 48 -2.83 1.10 6.56
CA GLY A 48 -3.47 2.39 6.82
C GLY A 48 -4.84 2.28 7.47
N THR A 49 -5.43 1.08 7.52
CA THR A 49 -6.72 0.82 8.17
C THR A 49 -6.57 -0.07 9.40
N PRO A 50 -7.46 0.05 10.42
CA PRO A 50 -7.40 -0.82 11.59
C PRO A 50 -7.45 -2.32 11.25
N LEU A 51 -8.36 -2.72 10.35
CA LEU A 51 -8.48 -4.12 9.93
C LEU A 51 -7.27 -4.58 9.11
N GLY A 52 -6.75 -3.73 8.23
CA GLY A 52 -5.59 -4.06 7.42
C GLY A 52 -4.31 -4.20 8.26
N MET A 53 -4.15 -3.38 9.31
CA MET A 53 -3.07 -3.55 10.28
C MET A 53 -3.19 -4.86 11.06
N LEU A 54 -4.40 -5.22 11.51
CA LEU A 54 -4.64 -6.47 12.23
C LEU A 54 -4.31 -7.70 11.36
N THR A 55 -4.86 -7.74 10.15
CA THR A 55 -4.65 -8.86 9.22
C THR A 55 -3.19 -8.97 8.77
N ALA A 56 -2.50 -7.86 8.51
CA ALA A 56 -1.07 -7.85 8.22
C ALA A 56 -0.23 -8.41 9.38
N SER A 57 -0.61 -8.08 10.62
CA SER A 57 0.07 -8.58 11.82
C SER A 57 -0.11 -10.09 12.00
N VAL A 58 -1.34 -10.58 11.79
CA VAL A 58 -1.66 -12.01 11.84
C VAL A 58 -0.87 -12.77 10.77
N ASP A 59 -0.88 -12.29 9.52
CA ASP A 59 -0.15 -12.91 8.42
C ASP A 59 1.37 -12.93 8.67
N ALA A 60 1.92 -11.85 9.21
CA ALA A 60 3.32 -11.79 9.60
C ALA A 60 3.66 -12.80 10.70
N ALA A 61 2.81 -12.93 11.73
CA ALA A 61 3.00 -13.89 12.81
C ALA A 61 2.88 -15.35 12.34
N LEU A 62 1.94 -15.64 11.43
CA LEU A 62 1.77 -16.96 10.83
C LEU A 62 2.95 -17.40 9.96
N ARG A 63 3.80 -16.47 9.50
CA ARG A 63 5.05 -16.79 8.78
C ARG A 63 6.24 -17.07 9.70
N ARG A 64 6.15 -16.75 11.00
CA ARG A 64 7.26 -16.93 11.94
C ARG A 64 7.28 -18.34 12.54
N LYS A 65 8.45 -18.98 12.55
CA LYS A 65 8.63 -20.36 13.07
C LYS A 65 8.30 -20.47 14.57
N ASP A 66 8.58 -19.44 15.34
CA ASP A 66 8.38 -19.40 16.80
C ASP A 66 6.92 -19.16 17.21
N ALA A 67 6.11 -18.56 16.35
CA ALA A 67 4.75 -18.13 16.68
C ALA A 67 3.63 -18.84 15.89
N SER A 68 3.92 -19.30 14.67
CA SER A 68 2.90 -19.77 13.72
C SER A 68 2.01 -20.87 14.29
N GLN A 69 2.61 -21.92 14.88
CA GLN A 69 1.83 -23.06 15.38
C GLN A 69 0.89 -22.67 16.52
N ALA A 70 1.40 -21.92 17.50
CA ALA A 70 0.59 -21.48 18.64
C ALA A 70 -0.56 -20.56 18.20
N LEU A 71 -0.30 -19.66 17.26
CA LEU A 71 -1.30 -18.73 16.74
C LEU A 71 -2.39 -19.44 15.94
N ARG A 72 -2.04 -20.42 15.08
CA ARG A 72 -3.03 -21.22 14.32
C ARG A 72 -4.00 -21.93 15.26
N THR A 73 -3.47 -22.63 16.26
CA THR A 73 -4.28 -23.34 17.25
C THR A 73 -5.19 -22.38 18.04
N TRP A 74 -4.71 -21.18 18.36
CA TRP A 74 -5.52 -20.18 19.04
C TRP A 74 -6.66 -19.66 18.16
N LEU A 75 -6.38 -19.36 16.88
CA LEU A 75 -7.38 -18.89 15.92
C LEU A 75 -8.46 -19.94 15.66
N GLU A 76 -8.08 -21.20 15.43
CA GLU A 76 -9.02 -22.31 15.23
C GLU A 76 -10.00 -22.44 16.39
N ARG A 77 -9.50 -22.39 17.63
CA ARG A 77 -10.35 -22.45 18.84
C ARG A 77 -11.32 -21.28 18.96
N ARG A 78 -10.96 -20.10 18.46
CA ARG A 78 -11.81 -18.89 18.52
C ARG A 78 -12.85 -18.82 17.42
N LEU A 79 -12.58 -19.43 16.27
CA LEU A 79 -13.48 -19.39 15.11
C LEU A 79 -14.43 -20.60 15.04
N SER A 80 -14.16 -21.66 15.81
CA SER A 80 -14.97 -22.90 15.82
C SER A 80 -16.17 -22.86 16.79
N SER A 81 -16.59 -21.67 17.24
CA SER A 81 -17.73 -21.47 18.15
C SER A 81 -18.92 -20.84 17.44
#